data_AF-A0A355UDZ6-F1
#
_entry.id   AF-A0A355UDZ6-F1
#
_cell.length_a   1.000
_cell.length_b   1.000
_cell.length_c   1.000
_cell.angle_alpha   90.00
_cell.angle_beta   90.00
_cell.angle_gamma   90.00
#
_symmetry.space_group_name_H-M   'P 1'
#
loop_
_entity.id
_entity.type
_entity.pdbx_description
1 polymer ?
#
loop_
_entity_poly.entity_id
_entity_poly.type
_entity_poly.pdbx_seq_one_letter_code
_entity_poly.pdbx_strand_id
1 'polypeptide(L)'
;QKIDLEFINFLGENEIPFSMVFTKTDKQGVIATSKNVELFMKALQKDWVELPKYFLSSSISKLGRDEILSEIEQLIPYFEQIN
;
A
#
# COMPACT_ATOMS: atom_id res chain seq x y z
N GLN A 1 12.78 5.10 3.45
CA GLN A 1 12.26 4.00 4.28
C GLN A 1 11.95 4.42 5.70
N LYS A 2 12.87 4.98 6.51
CA LYS A 2 12.52 5.43 7.88
C LYS A 2 11.34 6.43 7.91
N ILE A 3 11.39 7.45 7.04
CA ILE A 3 10.31 8.43 6.91
C ILE A 3 8.97 7.81 6.47
N ASP A 4 9.01 6.76 5.64
CA ASP A 4 7.80 6.06 5.20
C ASP A 4 7.16 5.29 6.37
N LEU A 5 7.98 4.63 7.20
CA LEU A 5 7.51 3.93 8.41
C LEU A 5 6.93 4.90 9.45
N GLU A 6 7.62 6.02 9.69
CA GLU A 6 7.12 7.06 10.61
C GLU A 6 5.78 7.64 10.14
N PHE A 7 5.64 7.88 8.84
CA PHE A 7 4.37 8.37 8.28
C PHE A 7 3.25 7.33 8.39
N ILE A 8 3.54 6.06 8.11
CA ILE A 8 2.57 4.98 8.27
C ILE A 8 2.13 4.85 9.72
N ASN A 9 3.07 4.86 10.67
CA ASN A 9 2.77 4.82 12.10
C ASN A 9 1.90 6.01 12.52
N PHE A 10 2.20 7.22 12.04
CA PHE A 10 1.37 8.40 12.28
C PHE A 10 -0.07 8.21 11.77
N LEU A 11 -0.27 7.65 10.58
CA LEU A 11 -1.62 7.38 10.07
C LEU A 11 -2.36 6.37 10.97
N GLY A 12 -1.67 5.32 11.43
CA GLY A 12 -2.22 4.32 12.34
C GLY A 12 -2.61 4.89 13.71
N GLU A 13 -1.74 5.69 14.32
CA GLU A 13 -2.00 6.36 15.60
C GLU A 13 -3.19 7.32 15.54
N ASN A 14 -3.46 7.89 14.37
CA ASN A 14 -4.60 8.79 14.13
C ASN A 14 -5.83 8.07 13.57
N GLU A 15 -5.82 6.73 13.54
CA GLU A 15 -6.92 5.89 13.04
C GLU A 15 -7.36 6.25 11.61
N ILE A 16 -6.43 6.75 10.79
CA ILE A 16 -6.72 7.12 9.40
C ILE A 16 -6.63 5.85 8.56
N PRO A 17 -7.71 5.42 7.87
CA PRO A 17 -7.64 4.27 6.99
C PRO A 17 -6.82 4.59 5.73
N PHE A 18 -5.92 3.68 5.33
CA PHE A 18 -5.11 3.83 4.12
C PHE A 18 -4.76 2.49 3.50
N SER A 19 -4.35 2.55 2.23
CA SER A 19 -3.69 1.46 1.51
C SER A 19 -2.36 1.94 0.97
N MET A 20 -1.39 1.04 0.83
CA MET A 20 -0.06 1.33 0.31
C MET A 20 0.06 0.96 -1.17
N VAL A 21 0.87 1.68 -1.94
CA VAL A 21 1.15 1.36 -3.34
C VAL A 21 2.65 1.35 -3.59
N PHE A 22 3.22 0.17 -3.87
CA PHE A 22 4.60 0.02 -4.29
C PHE A 22 4.70 0.26 -5.80
N THR A 23 5.16 1.45 -6.17
CA THR A 23 5.22 1.91 -7.56
C THR A 23 6.49 1.47 -8.31
N LYS A 24 6.49 1.66 -9.63
CA LYS A 24 7.66 1.49 -10.53
C LYS A 24 8.25 0.08 -10.51
N THR A 25 7.39 -0.93 -10.39
CA THR A 25 7.78 -2.35 -10.33
C THR A 25 8.47 -2.86 -11.59
N ASP A 26 8.32 -2.16 -12.72
CA ASP A 26 9.04 -2.40 -13.98
C ASP A 26 10.57 -2.27 -13.87
N LYS A 27 11.10 -1.53 -12.89
CA LYS A 27 12.53 -1.19 -12.83
C LYS A 27 13.45 -2.29 -12.31
N GLN A 28 12.97 -3.18 -11.45
CA GLN A 28 13.84 -4.11 -10.70
C GLN A 28 13.51 -5.60 -10.95
N GLY A 29 12.46 -5.88 -11.72
CA GLY A 29 12.01 -7.25 -11.98
C GLY A 29 11.28 -7.89 -10.80
N VAL A 30 10.50 -8.92 -11.07
CA VAL A 30 9.54 -9.51 -10.12
C VAL A 30 10.19 -9.95 -8.80
N ILE A 31 11.32 -10.65 -8.87
CA ILE A 31 12.01 -11.18 -7.68
C ILE A 31 12.51 -10.06 -6.76
N ALA A 32 13.12 -9.01 -7.32
CA ALA A 32 13.63 -7.91 -6.51
C ALA A 32 12.47 -7.08 -5.93
N THR A 33 11.40 -6.87 -6.69
CA THR A 33 10.17 -6.24 -6.18
C THR A 33 9.60 -7.01 -4.99
N SER A 34 9.40 -8.33 -5.13
CA SER A 34 8.88 -9.16 -4.03
C SER A 34 9.76 -9.09 -2.79
N LYS A 35 11.09 -9.16 -2.95
CA LYS A 35 12.03 -9.05 -1.84
C LYS A 35 11.96 -7.69 -1.13
N ASN A 36 11.88 -6.60 -1.88
CA ASN A 36 11.80 -5.25 -1.32
C ASN A 36 10.48 -5.04 -0.56
N VAL A 37 9.37 -5.53 -1.10
CA VAL A 37 8.06 -5.51 -0.44
C VAL A 37 8.13 -6.31 0.85
N GLU A 38 8.62 -7.55 0.82
CA GLU A 38 8.75 -8.40 2.01
C GLU A 38 9.60 -7.74 3.10
N LEU A 39 10.73 -7.12 2.74
CA LEU A 39 11.58 -6.41 3.69
C LEU A 39 10.86 -5.22 4.33
N PHE A 40 10.07 -4.48 3.55
CA PHE A 40 9.28 -3.36 4.05
C PHE A 40 8.15 -3.83 4.98
N MET A 41 7.42 -4.87 4.59
CA MET A 41 6.35 -5.46 5.41
C MET A 41 6.91 -6.01 6.73
N LYS A 42 8.06 -6.68 6.71
CA LYS A 42 8.74 -7.15 7.93
C LYS A 42 9.17 -6.02 8.85
N ALA A 43 9.49 -4.84 8.31
CA ALA A 43 9.79 -3.67 9.12
C ALA A 43 8.53 -3.14 9.80
N LEU A 44 7.40 -3.04 9.09
CA LEU A 44 6.11 -2.63 9.65
C LEU A 44 5.57 -3.59 10.71
N GLN A 45 5.73 -4.91 10.52
CA GLN A 45 5.28 -5.95 11.45
C GLN A 45 5.87 -5.84 12.86
N LYS A 46 6.91 -5.02 13.05
CA LYS A 46 7.47 -4.73 14.38
C LYS A 46 6.52 -3.90 15.23
N ASP A 47 5.77 -3.01 14.58
CA ASP A 47 4.88 -2.04 15.25
C ASP A 47 3.39 -2.36 14.99
N TRP A 48 3.09 -3.14 13.93
CA TRP A 48 1.73 -3.44 13.48
C TRP A 48 1.36 -4.91 13.64
N VAL A 49 0.21 -5.17 14.30
CA VAL A 49 -0.38 -6.53 14.41
C VAL A 49 -1.00 -6.96 13.07
N GLU A 50 -1.75 -6.05 12.46
CA GLU A 50 -2.35 -6.23 11.14
C GLU A 50 -1.75 -5.20 10.19
N LEU A 51 -1.31 -5.65 9.01
CA LEU A 51 -0.66 -4.76 8.05
C LEU A 51 -1.71 -4.11 7.14
N PRO A 52 -1.52 -2.84 6.77
CA PRO A 52 -2.39 -2.18 5.81
C PRO A 52 -2.34 -2.88 4.46
N LYS A 53 -3.47 -2.89 3.76
CA LYS A 53 -3.60 -3.42 2.40
C LYS A 53 -2.59 -2.72 1.49
N TYR A 54 -2.01 -3.46 0.55
CA TYR A 54 -1.05 -2.90 -0.40
C TYR A 54 -1.25 -3.42 -1.82
N PHE A 55 -0.77 -2.62 -2.78
CA PHE A 55 -0.80 -2.92 -4.19
C PHE A 55 0.60 -2.78 -4.81
N LEU A 56 0.82 -3.50 -5.90
CA LEU A 56 1.98 -3.30 -6.77
C LEU A 56 1.53 -2.52 -7.99
N SER A 57 2.29 -1.51 -8.41
CA SER A 57 1.92 -0.76 -9.61
C SER A 57 3.10 -0.41 -10.51
N SER A 58 2.78 -0.26 -11.80
CA SER A 58 3.69 0.33 -12.79
C SER A 58 2.88 1.16 -13.77
N SER A 59 3.26 2.42 -13.92
CA SER A 59 2.66 3.30 -14.94
C SER A 59 3.06 2.90 -16.37
N ILE A 60 4.14 2.12 -16.54
CA ILE A 60 4.63 1.67 -17.84
C ILE A 60 3.87 0.43 -18.30
N SER A 61 3.85 -0.63 -17.49
CA SER A 61 3.16 -1.87 -17.84
C SER A 61 1.67 -1.85 -17.53
N LYS A 62 1.19 -0.79 -16.86
CA LYS A 62 -0.18 -0.65 -16.32
C LYS A 62 -0.53 -1.68 -15.24
N LEU A 63 0.46 -2.38 -14.68
CA LEU A 63 0.26 -3.31 -13.57
C LEU A 63 -0.42 -2.59 -12.39
N GLY A 64 -1.38 -3.27 -11.77
CA GLY A 64 -2.11 -2.81 -10.58
C GLY A 64 -3.18 -1.75 -10.84
N ARG A 65 -3.33 -1.26 -12.07
CA ARG A 65 -4.33 -0.23 -12.40
C ARG A 65 -5.75 -0.67 -12.04
N ASP A 66 -6.17 -1.83 -12.54
CA ASP A 66 -7.56 -2.27 -12.39
C ASP A 66 -7.85 -2.69 -10.95
N GLU A 67 -6.88 -3.29 -10.26
CA GLU A 67 -6.96 -3.65 -8.83
C GLU A 67 -7.13 -2.40 -7.94
N ILE A 68 -6.34 -1.35 -8.19
CA ILE A 68 -6.43 -0.08 -7.44
C ILE A 68 -7.75 0.63 -7.74
N LEU A 69 -8.18 0.69 -9.01
CA LEU A 69 -9.44 1.32 -9.37
C LEU A 69 -10.63 0.58 -8.76
N SER A 70 -10.63 -0.76 -8.81
CA SER A 70 -11.65 -1.58 -8.18
C SER A 70 -11.70 -1.36 -6.67
N GLU A 71 -10.57 -1.15 -6.01
CA GLU A 71 -10.56 -0.82 -4.58
C GLU A 71 -11.22 0.54 -4.30
N ILE A 72 -10.86 1.56 -5.08
CA ILE A 72 -11.44 2.89 -4.96
C ILE A 72 -12.96 2.84 -5.17
N GLU A 73 -13.42 2.12 -6.20
CA GLU A 73 -14.84 1.92 -6.47
C GLU A 73 -15.57 1.23 -5.32
N GLN A 74 -14.94 0.24 -4.67
CA GLN A 74 -15.51 -0.43 -3.50
C GLN A 74 -15.57 0.48 -2.28
N LEU A 75 -14.63 1.41 -2.11
CA LEU A 75 -14.57 2.33 -0.97
C LEU A 75 -15.54 3.52 -1.08
N ILE A 76 -15.89 3.96 -2.29
CA ILE A 76 -16.78 5.12 -2.52
C ILE A 76 -18.13 4.99 -1.79
N PRO A 77 -18.89 3.87 -1.91
CA PRO A 77 -20.19 3.75 -1.23
C PRO A 77 -20.09 3.81 0.30
N TYR A 78 -19.01 3.30 0.88
CA TYR A 78 -18.79 3.42 2.34
C TYR A 78 -18.61 4.88 2.73
N PHE A 79 -17.89 5.67 1.93
CA PHE A 79 -17.66 7.08 2.21
C PHE A 79 -18.94 7.92 2.09
N GLU A 80 -19.80 7.60 1.13
CA GLU A 80 -21.10 8.29 0.96
C GLU A 80 -22.10 8.00 2.09
N GLN A 81 -21.96 6.88 2.81
CA GLN A 81 -22.85 6.53 3.92
C GLN A 81 -22.49 7.19 5.26
N ILE A 82 -21.27 7.71 5.38
CA ILE A 82 -20.73 8.26 6.65
C ILE A 82 -20.80 9.81 6.64
N ASN A 83 -21.10 10.42 5.49
CA ASN A 83 -21.34 11.86 5.33
C ASN A 83 -22.83 12.17 5.21
#